data_AF-A0A3B4T491-F1
#
_entry.id   AF-A0A3B4T491-F1
#
_cell.length_a   1.000
_cell.length_b   1.000
_cell.length_c   1.000
_cell.angle_alpha   90.00
_cell.angle_beta   90.00
_cell.angle_gamma   90.00
#
_symmetry.space_group_name_H-M   'P 1'
#
loop_
_entity.id
_entity.type
_entity.pdbx_description
1 polymer ?
#
loop_
_entity_poly.entity_id
_entity_poly.type
_entity_poly.pdbx_seq_one_letter_code
_entity_poly.pdbx_strand_id
1 'polypeptide(L)'
;MPSSRKKKEKNSVPERWLDYVPVGQRIPGTRFIAFKVPLKPSLNCQVQASKSFGLWDLLDSLESQNQELGLIIDLTYTTRYYSLTDVPRSWSYIKILTEGRKVPSDAAILSFKRAVRQFLKENQDNDKLIGVHCTHGLNRTGYLVCRYLIDVDGLDPLTAVELFNSHRASRIFSRFVSRSNIWKQTDTDTPEV
;
A
#
# COMPACT_ATOMS: atom_id res chain seq x y z
N MET A 1 -5.73 12.42 -36.59
CA MET A 1 -4.45 11.74 -36.28
C MET A 1 -4.68 10.77 -35.13
N PRO A 2 -4.59 9.44 -35.33
CA PRO A 2 -4.72 8.50 -34.22
C PRO A 2 -3.45 8.53 -33.37
N SER A 3 -3.62 8.83 -32.08
CA SER A 3 -2.57 8.84 -31.07
C SER A 3 -1.88 7.47 -30.99
N SER A 4 -0.60 7.43 -31.37
CA SER A 4 0.25 6.25 -31.22
C SER A 4 0.38 5.89 -29.73
N ARG A 5 -0.14 4.73 -29.32
CA ARG A 5 0.10 4.17 -27.98
C ARG A 5 1.61 3.90 -27.82
N LYS A 6 2.33 4.81 -27.15
CA LYS A 6 3.74 4.60 -26.76
C LYS A 6 3.83 3.27 -26.00
N LYS A 7 4.64 2.33 -26.49
CA LYS A 7 5.06 1.13 -25.74
C LYS A 7 5.65 1.63 -24.41
N LYS A 8 4.99 1.34 -23.28
CA LYS A 8 5.53 1.68 -21.95
C LYS A 8 6.86 0.95 -21.79
N GLU A 9 7.95 1.70 -21.70
CA GLU A 9 9.28 1.16 -21.51
C GLU A 9 9.33 0.31 -20.23
N LYS A 10 9.83 -0.91 -20.35
CA LYS A 10 9.94 -1.86 -19.22
C LYS A 10 10.83 -1.32 -18.08
N ASN A 11 11.55 -0.21 -18.28
CA ASN A 11 12.47 0.41 -17.33
C ASN A 11 12.15 1.87 -16.99
N SER A 12 10.93 2.37 -17.19
CA SER A 12 10.55 3.72 -16.75
C SER A 12 9.96 3.77 -15.33
N VAL A 13 10.07 4.91 -14.66
CA VAL A 13 9.30 5.21 -13.44
C VAL A 13 7.80 5.00 -13.69
N PRO A 14 7.03 4.45 -12.74
CA PRO A 14 5.59 4.29 -12.95
C PRO A 14 4.89 5.63 -13.19
N GLU A 15 3.90 5.61 -14.06
CA GLU A 15 3.04 6.75 -14.33
C GLU A 15 2.44 7.32 -13.03
N ARG A 16 2.49 8.64 -12.88
CA ARG A 16 2.00 9.39 -11.70
C ARG A 16 2.66 9.02 -10.37
N TRP A 17 3.77 8.29 -10.37
CA TRP A 17 4.44 7.90 -9.12
C TRP A 17 5.00 9.10 -8.33
N LEU A 18 5.36 10.18 -9.04
CA LEU A 18 5.83 11.44 -8.45
C LEU A 18 4.71 12.24 -7.79
N ASP A 19 3.44 12.01 -8.17
CA ASP A 19 2.28 12.73 -7.65
C ASP A 19 1.94 12.37 -6.19
N TYR A 20 2.52 11.29 -5.67
CA TYR A 20 2.17 10.75 -4.36
C TYR A 20 3.31 10.86 -3.36
N VAL A 21 2.95 11.23 -2.13
CA VAL A 21 3.84 11.24 -0.98
C VAL A 21 4.45 9.84 -0.80
N PRO A 22 5.78 9.72 -0.57
CA PRO A 22 6.46 8.44 -0.47
C PRO A 22 5.90 7.51 0.62
N VAL A 23 5.88 7.99 1.86
CA VAL A 23 5.48 7.22 3.05
C VAL A 23 4.30 7.93 3.72
N GLY A 24 3.30 7.16 4.13
CA GLY A 24 2.24 7.64 5.01
C GLY A 24 2.68 7.64 6.47
N GLN A 25 1.70 7.77 7.35
CA GLN A 25 1.85 7.64 8.79
C GLN A 25 1.38 6.25 9.24
N ARG A 26 1.88 5.81 10.39
CA ARG A 26 1.34 4.64 11.08
C ARG A 26 -0.14 4.89 11.36
N ILE A 27 -0.97 3.90 11.07
CA ILE A 27 -2.40 3.96 11.39
C ILE A 27 -2.59 3.69 12.91
N PRO A 28 -3.13 4.65 13.68
CA PRO A 28 -3.30 4.52 15.13
C PRO A 28 -4.14 3.30 15.51
N GLY A 29 -3.80 2.68 16.64
CA GLY A 29 -4.44 1.43 17.09
C GLY A 29 -4.07 0.20 16.27
N THR A 30 -3.20 0.33 15.26
CA THR A 30 -2.74 -0.77 14.43
C THR A 30 -1.22 -0.77 14.30
N ARG A 31 -0.68 -1.78 13.61
CA ARG A 31 0.74 -1.84 13.20
C ARG A 31 0.91 -1.64 11.69
N PHE A 32 -0.07 -1.04 11.01
CA PHE A 32 0.02 -0.79 9.57
C PHE A 32 0.68 0.55 9.25
N ILE A 33 1.53 0.55 8.23
CA ILE A 33 2.01 1.74 7.54
C ILE A 33 1.98 1.51 6.02
N ALA A 34 1.55 2.53 5.28
CA ALA A 34 1.38 2.46 3.83
C ALA A 34 2.35 3.40 3.11
N PHE A 35 2.96 2.92 2.02
CA PHE A 35 3.89 3.71 1.20
C PHE A 35 3.74 3.38 -0.28
N LYS A 36 4.22 4.27 -1.17
CA LYS A 36 4.33 3.97 -2.61
C LYS A 36 5.50 3.02 -2.85
N VAL A 37 5.58 2.38 -4.02
CA VAL A 37 6.67 1.43 -4.28
C VAL A 37 8.04 2.14 -4.22
N PRO A 38 9.00 1.66 -3.41
CA PRO A 38 10.39 2.09 -3.51
C PRO A 38 10.98 1.68 -4.85
N LEU A 39 11.89 2.46 -5.40
CA LEU A 39 12.51 2.21 -6.70
C LEU A 39 14.00 1.91 -6.52
N LYS A 40 14.51 0.97 -7.31
CA LYS A 40 15.94 0.65 -7.40
C LYS A 40 16.73 1.82 -8.00
N PRO A 41 18.06 1.89 -7.78
CA PRO A 41 18.88 3.01 -8.25
C PRO A 41 18.74 3.35 -9.74
N SER A 42 18.62 2.34 -10.61
CA SER A 42 18.46 2.53 -12.07
C SER A 42 17.12 3.14 -12.50
N LEU A 43 16.11 3.16 -11.62
CA LEU A 43 14.87 3.90 -11.82
C LEU A 43 14.93 5.26 -11.13
N ASN A 44 15.52 5.34 -9.94
CA ASN A 44 15.68 6.61 -9.21
C ASN A 44 16.58 7.61 -9.94
N CYS A 45 17.57 7.17 -10.73
CA CYS A 45 18.39 8.08 -11.55
C CYS A 45 17.62 8.80 -12.66
N GLN A 46 16.36 8.44 -12.91
CA GLN A 46 15.47 9.10 -13.89
C GLN A 46 14.66 10.25 -13.28
N VAL A 47 14.76 10.48 -11.96
CA VAL A 47 14.04 11.54 -11.25
C VAL A 47 15.00 12.45 -10.51
N GLN A 48 14.54 13.63 -10.12
CA GLN A 48 15.32 14.53 -9.27
C GLN A 48 15.65 13.86 -7.93
N ALA A 49 16.86 14.08 -7.41
CA ALA A 49 17.31 13.49 -6.14
C ALA A 49 16.38 13.81 -4.96
N SER A 50 15.78 15.01 -4.92
CA SER A 50 14.79 15.38 -3.89
C SER A 50 13.45 14.64 -3.99
N LYS A 51 13.24 13.88 -5.07
CA LYS A 51 12.03 13.11 -5.36
C LYS A 51 12.30 11.61 -5.48
N SER A 52 13.55 11.17 -5.40
CA SER A 52 13.89 9.75 -5.37
C SER A 52 13.36 9.11 -4.09
N PHE A 53 13.06 7.82 -4.17
CA PHE A 53 12.60 7.05 -3.01
C PHE A 53 12.94 5.58 -3.22
N GLY A 54 13.88 5.06 -2.45
CA GLY A 54 14.33 3.69 -2.38
C GLY A 54 14.04 3.05 -1.01
N LEU A 55 14.49 1.81 -0.83
CA LEU A 55 14.27 1.07 0.43
C LEU A 55 15.04 1.68 1.61
N TRP A 56 16.21 2.28 1.35
CA TRP A 56 16.98 2.98 2.38
C TRP A 56 16.30 4.29 2.80
N ASP A 57 15.74 5.06 1.87
CA ASP A 57 14.94 6.23 2.21
C ASP A 57 13.70 5.86 3.06
N LEU A 58 13.11 4.68 2.83
CA LEU A 58 12.05 4.14 3.67
C LEU A 58 12.55 3.81 5.08
N LEU A 59 13.71 3.15 5.20
CA LEU A 59 14.32 2.83 6.49
C LEU A 59 14.58 4.12 7.29
N ASP A 60 15.27 5.10 6.69
CA ASP A 60 15.60 6.38 7.31
C ASP A 60 14.32 7.14 7.73
N SER A 61 13.28 7.10 6.90
CA SER A 61 11.99 7.72 7.21
C SER A 61 11.29 7.07 8.40
N LEU A 62 11.47 5.77 8.64
CA LEU A 62 10.88 5.06 9.77
C LEU A 62 11.71 5.28 11.05
N GLU A 63 13.03 5.18 10.96
CA GLU A 63 13.95 5.39 12.09
C GLU A 63 13.86 6.82 12.64
N SER A 64 13.75 7.82 11.78
CA SER A 64 13.53 9.22 12.20
C SER A 64 12.21 9.45 12.94
N GLN A 65 11.24 8.54 12.82
CA GLN A 65 9.98 8.56 13.54
C GLN A 65 9.97 7.56 14.71
N ASN A 66 11.12 6.99 15.07
CA ASN A 66 11.28 5.96 16.10
C ASN A 66 10.35 4.75 15.85
N GLN A 67 10.25 4.34 14.58
CA GLN A 67 9.46 3.21 14.12
C GLN A 67 10.37 2.18 13.45
N GLU A 68 10.07 0.91 13.65
CA GLU A 68 10.77 -0.20 12.99
C GLU A 68 9.82 -0.95 12.06
N LEU A 69 10.28 -1.35 10.88
CA LEU A 69 9.55 -2.26 10.00
C LEU A 69 9.91 -3.71 10.33
N GLY A 70 8.91 -4.59 10.39
CA GLY A 70 9.13 -6.03 10.55
C GLY A 70 8.71 -6.85 9.32
N LEU A 71 7.73 -6.38 8.55
CA LEU A 71 7.20 -7.08 7.37
C LEU A 71 6.88 -6.10 6.25
N ILE A 72 7.30 -6.42 5.03
CA ILE A 72 6.80 -5.82 3.79
C ILE A 72 5.80 -6.75 3.11
N ILE A 73 4.61 -6.23 2.81
CA ILE A 73 3.64 -6.86 1.91
C ILE A 73 3.60 -6.08 0.60
N ASP A 74 4.19 -6.66 -0.45
CA ASP A 74 4.26 -6.10 -1.80
C ASP A 74 3.08 -6.57 -2.66
N LEU A 75 2.20 -5.64 -3.00
CA LEU A 75 0.99 -5.88 -3.78
C LEU A 75 1.16 -5.62 -5.28
N THR A 76 2.37 -5.32 -5.74
CA THR A 76 2.64 -5.03 -7.15
C THR A 76 2.62 -6.31 -7.98
N TYR A 77 2.03 -6.23 -9.18
CA TYR A 77 1.97 -7.33 -10.14
C TYR A 77 3.22 -7.39 -11.03
N THR A 78 4.39 -7.09 -10.46
CA THR A 78 5.68 -7.05 -11.17
C THR A 78 6.82 -7.07 -10.15
N THR A 79 8.01 -7.48 -10.57
CA THR A 79 9.24 -7.52 -9.77
C THR A 79 10.28 -6.50 -10.24
N ARG A 80 9.91 -5.60 -11.15
CA ARG A 80 10.86 -4.68 -11.81
C ARG A 80 11.36 -3.51 -10.94
N TYR A 81 10.67 -3.23 -9.82
CA TYR A 81 10.86 -1.99 -9.06
C TYR A 81 12.04 -2.04 -8.11
N TYR A 82 12.22 -3.16 -7.41
CA TYR A 82 13.37 -3.46 -6.57
C TYR A 82 13.54 -4.98 -6.47
N SER A 83 14.74 -5.44 -6.12
CA SER A 83 15.02 -6.85 -5.91
C SER A 83 14.84 -7.22 -4.45
N LEU A 84 14.52 -8.48 -4.18
CA LEU A 84 14.53 -9.03 -2.81
C LEU A 84 15.89 -8.93 -2.15
N THR A 85 16.96 -8.94 -2.94
CA THR A 85 18.34 -8.76 -2.46
C THR A 85 18.59 -7.36 -1.89
N ASP A 86 17.78 -6.38 -2.26
CA ASP A 86 17.90 -4.99 -1.83
C ASP A 86 17.12 -4.74 -0.52
N VAL A 87 16.29 -5.70 -0.09
CA VAL A 87 15.49 -5.59 1.13
C VAL A 87 16.39 -5.85 2.35
N PRO A 88 16.41 -4.94 3.35
CA PRO A 88 17.11 -5.16 4.61
C PRO A 88 16.79 -6.53 5.22
N ARG A 89 17.84 -7.25 5.68
CA ARG A 89 17.70 -8.62 6.23
C ARG A 89 16.81 -8.72 7.46
N SER A 90 16.64 -7.61 8.19
CA SER A 90 15.76 -7.52 9.35
C SER A 90 14.27 -7.49 8.99
N TRP A 91 13.93 -7.28 7.71
CA TRP A 91 12.56 -7.19 7.24
C TRP A 91 12.14 -8.50 6.59
N SER A 92 11.05 -9.08 7.08
CA SER A 92 10.35 -10.13 6.35
C SER A 92 9.70 -9.55 5.10
N TYR A 93 9.56 -10.37 4.05
CA TYR A 93 8.95 -9.94 2.79
C TYR A 93 7.96 -10.97 2.26
N ILE A 94 6.78 -10.50 1.86
CA ILE A 94 5.74 -11.30 1.22
C ILE A 94 5.22 -10.56 -0.02
N LYS A 95 5.13 -11.26 -1.15
CA LYS A 95 4.51 -10.73 -2.37
C LYS A 95 3.13 -11.33 -2.59
N ILE A 96 2.11 -10.47 -2.69
CA ILE A 96 0.73 -10.86 -3.01
C ILE A 96 0.36 -10.20 -4.33
N LEU A 97 0.52 -10.93 -5.43
CA LEU A 97 0.29 -10.43 -6.78
C LEU A 97 -1.16 -9.95 -6.95
N THR A 98 -1.33 -8.63 -6.97
CA THR A 98 -2.65 -8.00 -7.05
C THR A 98 -2.78 -7.20 -8.35
N GLU A 99 -3.61 -7.69 -9.28
CA GLU A 99 -3.84 -7.04 -10.57
C GLU A 99 -4.30 -5.59 -10.42
N GLY A 100 -3.80 -4.72 -11.31
CA GLY A 100 -4.23 -3.33 -11.33
C GLY A 100 -5.69 -3.19 -11.79
N ARG A 101 -6.38 -2.15 -11.30
CA ARG A 101 -7.74 -1.73 -11.73
C ARG A 101 -8.88 -2.70 -11.42
N LYS A 102 -8.61 -3.86 -10.80
CA LYS A 102 -9.60 -4.81 -10.29
C LYS A 102 -9.57 -4.83 -8.76
N VAL A 103 -10.71 -5.14 -8.16
CA VAL A 103 -10.78 -5.43 -6.72
C VAL A 103 -9.91 -6.67 -6.44
N PRO A 104 -9.10 -6.68 -5.36
CA PRO A 104 -8.34 -7.87 -4.97
C PRO A 104 -9.24 -9.10 -4.81
N SER A 105 -8.80 -10.26 -5.29
CA SER A 105 -9.55 -11.51 -5.21
C SER A 105 -9.65 -12.02 -3.77
N ASP A 106 -10.62 -12.90 -3.51
CA ASP A 106 -10.77 -13.55 -2.20
C ASP A 106 -9.50 -14.29 -1.76
N ALA A 107 -8.78 -14.90 -2.72
CA ALA A 107 -7.48 -15.51 -2.47
C ALA A 107 -6.45 -14.48 -1.99
N ALA A 108 -6.37 -13.30 -2.64
CA ALA A 108 -5.46 -12.24 -2.21
C ALA A 108 -5.85 -11.67 -0.83
N ILE A 109 -7.15 -11.51 -0.57
CA ILE A 109 -7.67 -11.07 0.73
C ILE A 109 -7.30 -12.09 1.82
N LEU A 110 -7.50 -13.38 1.57
CA LEU A 110 -7.17 -14.44 2.52
C LEU A 110 -5.66 -14.52 2.78
N SER A 111 -4.83 -14.45 1.73
CA SER A 111 -3.36 -14.41 1.87
C SER A 111 -2.91 -13.21 2.68
N PHE A 112 -3.49 -12.03 2.45
CA PHE A 112 -3.18 -10.82 3.21
C PHE A 112 -3.50 -11.00 4.70
N LYS A 113 -4.72 -11.47 5.02
CA LYS A 113 -5.12 -11.71 6.41
C LYS A 113 -4.22 -12.73 7.12
N ARG A 114 -3.86 -13.82 6.44
CA ARG A 114 -2.97 -14.85 6.98
C ARG A 114 -1.57 -14.28 7.28
N ALA A 115 -1.00 -13.54 6.33
CA ALA A 115 0.30 -12.91 6.50
C ALA A 115 0.32 -11.94 7.70
N VAL A 116 -0.69 -11.08 7.81
CA VAL A 116 -0.81 -10.13 8.92
C VAL A 116 -0.96 -10.86 10.26
N ARG A 117 -1.90 -11.82 10.37
CA ARG A 117 -2.13 -12.55 11.62
C ARG A 117 -0.91 -13.35 12.06
N GLN A 118 -0.18 -13.96 11.12
CA GLN A 118 1.04 -14.69 11.43
C GLN A 118 2.11 -13.74 11.97
N PHE A 119 2.35 -12.62 11.29
CA PHE A 119 3.32 -11.63 11.73
C PHE A 119 2.99 -11.11 13.14
N LEU A 120 1.73 -10.73 13.39
CA LEU A 120 1.30 -10.25 14.70
C LEU A 120 1.45 -11.33 15.80
N LYS A 121 1.21 -12.59 15.47
CA LYS A 121 1.40 -13.72 16.40
C LYS A 121 2.87 -13.95 16.74
N GLU A 122 3.77 -13.84 15.76
CA GLU A 122 5.21 -14.04 15.95
C GLU A 122 5.92 -12.84 16.58
N ASN A 123 5.28 -11.66 16.57
CA ASN A 123 5.86 -10.40 17.03
C ASN A 123 5.03 -9.77 18.17
N GLN A 124 4.46 -10.58 19.06
CA GLN A 124 3.66 -10.10 20.19
C GLN A 124 4.47 -9.29 21.22
N ASP A 125 5.79 -9.49 21.25
CA ASP A 125 6.75 -8.91 22.18
C ASP A 125 7.33 -7.56 21.71
N ASN A 126 6.96 -7.09 20.52
CA ASN A 126 7.49 -5.88 19.92
C ASN A 126 6.41 -5.09 19.17
N ASP A 127 6.76 -3.88 18.72
CA ASP A 127 5.84 -2.96 18.04
C ASP A 127 6.22 -2.71 16.56
N LYS A 128 6.99 -3.63 15.95
CA LYS A 128 7.41 -3.52 14.54
C LYS A 128 6.23 -3.41 13.58
N LEU A 129 6.33 -2.57 12.57
CA LEU A 129 5.24 -2.29 11.64
C LEU A 129 5.16 -3.30 10.49
N ILE A 130 3.96 -3.42 9.94
CA ILE A 130 3.64 -4.08 8.68
C ILE A 130 3.54 -2.99 7.62
N GLY A 131 4.55 -2.94 6.76
CA GLY A 131 4.62 -2.09 5.59
C GLY A 131 3.84 -2.65 4.43
N VAL A 132 2.82 -1.94 3.97
CA VAL A 132 2.00 -2.39 2.82
C VAL A 132 2.15 -1.41 1.68
N HIS A 133 2.55 -1.90 0.50
CA HIS A 133 2.63 -1.06 -0.68
C HIS A 133 2.03 -1.72 -1.91
N CYS A 134 1.54 -0.88 -2.80
CA CYS A 134 1.33 -1.23 -4.20
C CYS A 134 2.19 -0.29 -5.05
N THR A 135 1.79 0.07 -6.27
CA THR A 135 2.56 1.05 -7.06
C THR A 135 2.54 2.43 -6.43
N HIS A 136 1.36 2.90 -6.00
CA HIS A 136 1.18 4.24 -5.42
C HIS A 136 0.91 4.20 -3.92
N GLY A 137 0.75 3.01 -3.33
CA GLY A 137 0.44 2.87 -1.90
C GLY A 137 -0.97 3.32 -1.51
N LEU A 138 -1.92 3.32 -2.46
CA LEU A 138 -3.26 3.87 -2.25
C LEU A 138 -4.36 2.84 -2.48
N ASN A 139 -4.72 2.54 -3.72
CA ASN A 139 -5.93 1.76 -3.99
C ASN A 139 -5.89 0.32 -3.46
N ARG A 140 -4.95 -0.49 -3.94
CA ARG A 140 -4.83 -1.90 -3.53
C ARG A 140 -4.41 -2.02 -2.07
N THR A 141 -3.50 -1.14 -1.65
CA THR A 141 -3.01 -1.03 -0.28
C THR A 141 -4.16 -0.73 0.67
N GLY A 142 -4.86 0.37 0.45
CA GLY A 142 -6.00 0.80 1.26
C GLY A 142 -7.12 -0.22 1.25
N TYR A 143 -7.45 -0.81 0.10
CA TYR A 143 -8.45 -1.88 0.05
C TYR A 143 -8.11 -3.04 0.98
N LEU A 144 -6.90 -3.61 0.90
CA LEU A 144 -6.53 -4.77 1.71
C LEU A 144 -6.37 -4.42 3.19
N VAL A 145 -5.83 -3.24 3.51
CA VAL A 145 -5.74 -2.75 4.89
C VAL A 145 -7.15 -2.56 5.45
N CYS A 146 -8.01 -1.77 4.82
CA CYS A 146 -9.39 -1.54 5.30
C CYS A 146 -10.17 -2.86 5.37
N ARG A 147 -10.03 -3.75 4.38
CA ARG A 147 -10.71 -5.05 4.40
C ARG A 147 -10.28 -5.90 5.60
N TYR A 148 -9.01 -5.85 5.99
CA TYR A 148 -8.51 -6.49 7.20
C TYR A 148 -9.13 -5.88 8.45
N LEU A 149 -9.08 -4.54 8.58
CA LEU A 149 -9.64 -3.83 9.74
C LEU A 149 -11.13 -4.15 9.95
N ILE A 150 -11.90 -4.27 8.86
CA ILE A 150 -13.33 -4.60 8.94
C ILE A 150 -13.54 -6.08 9.31
N ASP A 151 -12.90 -7.01 8.59
CA ASP A 151 -13.17 -8.45 8.76
C ASP A 151 -12.53 -9.06 10.02
N VAL A 152 -11.44 -8.48 10.50
CA VAL A 152 -10.63 -9.06 11.59
C VAL A 152 -10.72 -8.22 12.86
N ASP A 153 -10.62 -6.90 12.72
CA ASP A 153 -10.64 -5.99 13.87
C ASP A 153 -12.05 -5.45 14.16
N GLY A 154 -13.04 -5.77 13.31
CA GLY A 154 -14.44 -5.43 13.49
C GLY A 154 -14.77 -3.95 13.29
N LEU A 155 -13.89 -3.18 12.65
CA LEU A 155 -14.13 -1.76 12.37
C LEU A 155 -15.27 -1.57 11.38
N ASP A 156 -16.05 -0.52 11.59
CA ASP A 156 -17.03 -0.05 10.62
C ASP A 156 -16.34 0.33 9.27
N PRO A 157 -16.93 0.02 8.10
CA PRO A 157 -16.34 0.34 6.80
C PRO A 157 -16.00 1.81 6.57
N LEU A 158 -16.84 2.76 6.99
CA LEU A 158 -16.58 4.20 6.86
C LEU A 158 -15.38 4.57 7.70
N THR A 159 -15.37 4.14 8.96
CA THR A 159 -14.27 4.42 9.89
C THR A 159 -12.96 3.84 9.37
N ALA A 160 -12.95 2.61 8.86
CA ALA A 160 -11.74 1.98 8.33
C ALA A 160 -11.13 2.75 7.15
N VAL A 161 -11.98 3.30 6.26
CA VAL A 161 -11.52 4.08 5.10
C VAL A 161 -11.08 5.48 5.48
N GLU A 162 -11.80 6.16 6.38
CA GLU A 162 -11.39 7.46 6.91
C GLU A 162 -10.05 7.37 7.63
N LEU A 163 -9.87 6.33 8.43
CA LEU A 163 -8.64 6.07 9.16
C LEU A 163 -7.46 5.82 8.20
N PHE A 164 -7.65 5.05 7.13
CA PHE A 164 -6.60 4.88 6.12
C PHE A 164 -6.29 6.19 5.37
N ASN A 165 -7.32 6.89 4.91
CA ASN A 165 -7.16 8.11 4.09
C ASN A 165 -6.45 9.23 4.87
N SER A 166 -6.78 9.41 6.15
CA SER A 166 -6.16 10.42 7.02
C SER A 166 -4.67 10.15 7.22
N HIS A 167 -4.24 8.89 7.24
CA HIS A 167 -2.84 8.53 7.50
C HIS A 167 -2.01 8.29 6.24
N ARG A 168 -2.62 8.14 5.05
CA ARG A 168 -1.87 8.01 3.79
C ARG A 168 -1.57 9.36 3.10
N ALA A 169 -2.15 10.46 3.59
CA ALA A 169 -2.09 11.81 3.00
C ALA A 169 -2.69 11.91 1.57
N SER A 170 -3.45 10.91 1.14
CA SER A 170 -4.12 10.85 -0.16
C SER A 170 -5.29 9.88 -0.09
N ARG A 171 -6.41 10.21 -0.74
CA ARG A 171 -7.64 9.41 -0.67
C ARG A 171 -7.59 8.19 -1.60
N ILE A 172 -8.16 7.06 -1.15
CA ILE A 172 -8.50 5.93 -2.02
C ILE A 172 -9.50 6.40 -3.09
N PHE A 173 -9.38 5.92 -4.33
CA PHE A 173 -10.31 6.29 -5.39
C PHE A 173 -11.71 5.69 -5.16
N SER A 174 -12.76 6.51 -5.26
CA SER A 174 -14.19 6.13 -5.10
C SER A 174 -14.62 4.92 -5.96
N ARG A 175 -13.97 4.64 -7.09
CA ARG A 175 -14.30 3.45 -7.90
C ARG A 175 -13.92 2.11 -7.25
N PHE A 176 -12.92 2.08 -6.38
CA PHE A 176 -12.56 0.89 -5.60
C PHE A 176 -13.49 0.70 -4.40
N VAL A 177 -13.99 1.82 -3.88
CA VAL A 177 -15.03 1.89 -2.84
C VAL A 177 -16.33 1.29 -3.41
N SER A 178 -16.95 1.93 -4.41
CA SER A 178 -18.24 1.51 -5.01
C SER A 178 -18.31 0.10 -5.62
N ARG A 179 -17.22 -0.44 -6.17
CA ARG A 179 -17.21 -1.78 -6.80
C ARG A 179 -16.99 -2.94 -5.83
N SER A 180 -16.59 -2.63 -4.61
CA SER A 180 -16.50 -3.61 -3.56
C SER A 180 -17.80 -3.55 -2.76
N ASN A 181 -18.50 -4.68 -2.60
CA ASN A 181 -19.76 -4.75 -1.84
C ASN A 181 -19.62 -4.31 -0.35
N ILE A 182 -18.44 -3.81 0.06
CA ILE A 182 -18.17 -3.10 1.32
C ILE A 182 -19.15 -1.92 1.53
N TRP A 183 -19.73 -1.35 0.46
CA TRP A 183 -20.50 -0.10 0.48
C TRP A 183 -21.98 -0.20 0.08
N LYS A 184 -22.55 -1.41 -0.05
CA LYS A 184 -23.95 -1.57 -0.49
C LYS A 184 -25.03 -1.09 0.50
N GLN A 185 -24.66 -0.52 1.64
CA GLN A 185 -25.60 0.00 2.64
C GLN A 185 -25.67 1.53 2.74
N THR A 186 -24.88 2.28 1.97
CA THR A 186 -24.81 3.75 2.15
C THR A 186 -25.45 4.58 1.03
N ASP A 187 -26.06 3.96 0.00
CA ASP A 187 -26.69 4.69 -1.10
C ASP A 187 -28.18 5.03 -0.85
N THR A 188 -28.70 4.92 0.39
CA THR A 188 -30.10 5.27 0.68
C THR A 188 -30.32 6.60 1.42
N ASP A 189 -29.30 7.34 1.85
CA ASP A 189 -29.53 8.60 2.58
C ASP A 189 -28.59 9.72 2.17
N THR A 190 -28.95 10.41 1.09
CA THR A 190 -28.72 11.86 0.99
C THR A 190 -29.96 12.51 0.40
N PRO A 191 -30.70 13.34 1.15
CA PRO A 191 -31.79 14.12 0.59
C PRO A 191 -31.21 15.21 -0.32
N GLU A 192 -31.80 15.34 -1.51
CA GLU A 192 -31.57 16.48 -2.39
C GLU A 192 -31.95 17.78 -1.66
N VAL A 193 -31.02 18.73 -1.64
CA VAL A 193 -31.30 20.16 -1.43
C VAL A 193 -30.60 20.94 -2.52
#